data_AF-E2SD25-F1
#
_entry.id   AF-E2SD25-F1
#
_cell.length_a   1.000
_cell.length_b   1.000
_cell.length_c   1.000
_cell.angle_alpha   90.00
_cell.angle_beta   90.00
_cell.angle_gamma   90.00
#
_symmetry.space_group_name_H-M   'P 1'
#
loop_
_entity.id
_entity.type
_entity.pdbx_description
1 polymer ?
#
loop_
_entity_poly.entity_id
_entity_poly.type
_entity_poly.pdbx_seq_one_letter_code
_entity_poly.pdbx_strand_id
1 'polypeptide(L)'
;MRTAAAAVSVALVTLLAACGGGDEEPEPRASVPAGFDLPAGVEITPGGTQLTEDEPATVVYQVGDGAASAVTVTVSAVRRGAIEDFRFFSLDEAALQSTPFYVDLTVVNEGPAGLGGVALPIFARDDKNVLLPPNEVVGQFAPCPNGTLPESFLPDSEATLCLVYLVAAGNALVSVDLQPGSSADAIRWSP
;
A
#
# COMPACT_ATOMS: atom_id res chain seq x y z
N MET A 1 70.44 33.36 -8.34
CA MET A 1 71.36 32.30 -8.81
C MET A 1 70.50 31.06 -9.06
N ARG A 2 70.21 30.72 -10.33
CA ARG A 2 70.87 29.66 -11.13
C ARG A 2 70.67 28.26 -10.52
N THR A 3 69.60 27.53 -10.89
CA THR A 3 69.50 26.46 -11.94
C THR A 3 70.19 25.13 -11.63
N ALA A 4 69.41 24.05 -11.55
CA ALA A 4 69.61 22.68 -12.11
C ALA A 4 68.70 21.70 -11.31
N ALA A 5 67.56 21.20 -11.79
CA ALA A 5 67.32 20.23 -12.87
C ALA A 5 68.00 18.86 -12.65
N ALA A 6 67.23 17.88 -12.16
CA ALA A 6 67.48 16.45 -12.37
C ALA A 6 66.13 15.74 -12.53
N ALA A 7 65.83 15.32 -13.75
CA ALA A 7 64.68 14.54 -14.13
C ALA A 7 64.95 13.05 -13.82
N VAL A 8 64.01 12.37 -13.17
CA VAL A 8 63.93 10.91 -13.16
C VAL A 8 62.52 10.54 -13.58
N SER A 9 62.42 10.00 -14.79
CA SER A 9 61.22 9.41 -15.36
C SER A 9 60.98 8.03 -14.75
N VAL A 10 59.83 7.83 -14.12
CA VAL A 10 59.29 6.49 -13.83
C VAL A 10 57.94 6.40 -14.52
N ALA A 11 57.84 5.48 -15.46
CA ALA A 11 56.63 5.12 -16.18
C ALA A 11 55.89 3.97 -15.46
N LEU A 12 54.59 3.84 -15.77
CA LEU A 12 53.67 2.72 -15.48
C LEU A 12 53.22 2.59 -14.01
N VAL A 13 51.95 2.45 -13.65
CA VAL A 13 50.81 1.76 -14.29
C VAL A 13 49.50 2.48 -13.89
N THR A 14 48.60 2.69 -14.85
CA THR A 14 47.20 3.07 -14.62
C THR A 14 46.40 1.84 -14.19
N LEU A 15 45.90 1.82 -12.95
CA LEU A 15 44.78 0.98 -12.54
C LEU A 15 43.64 1.90 -12.08
N LEU A 16 42.73 2.18 -13.02
CA LEU A 16 41.40 2.70 -12.73
C LEU A 16 40.59 1.57 -12.05
N ALA A 17 40.66 1.48 -10.73
CA ALA A 17 39.66 0.79 -9.95
C ALA A 17 38.61 1.82 -9.54
N ALA A 18 37.69 2.09 -10.46
CA ALA A 18 36.44 2.78 -10.15
C ALA A 18 35.57 1.84 -9.31
N CYS A 19 35.71 1.89 -7.99
CA CYS A 19 34.66 1.42 -7.09
C CYS A 19 33.53 2.45 -7.10
N GLY A 20 32.73 2.43 -8.16
CA GLY A 20 31.38 2.94 -8.12
C GLY A 20 30.58 2.01 -7.22
N GLY A 21 30.52 2.32 -5.93
CA GLY A 21 29.44 1.86 -5.06
C GLY A 21 28.19 2.57 -5.55
N GLY A 22 27.53 1.98 -6.54
CA GLY A 22 26.15 2.33 -6.82
C GLY A 22 25.34 1.83 -5.63
N ASP A 23 24.76 2.76 -4.88
CA ASP A 23 23.52 2.48 -4.16
C ASP A 23 22.51 1.98 -5.20
N GLU A 24 22.46 0.66 -5.41
CA GLU A 24 21.29 0.02 -6.00
C GLU A 24 20.16 0.28 -5.02
N GLU A 25 19.32 1.26 -5.36
CA GLU A 25 18.00 1.41 -4.77
C GLU A 25 17.32 0.03 -4.84
N PRO A 26 16.93 -0.57 -3.70
CA PRO A 26 16.44 -1.94 -3.70
C PRO A 26 15.23 -2.02 -4.64
N GLU A 27 15.38 -2.81 -5.72
CA GLU A 27 14.30 -3.12 -6.66
C GLU A 27 13.04 -3.49 -5.87
N PRO A 28 11.89 -2.86 -6.16
CA PRO A 28 10.66 -3.14 -5.42
C PRO A 28 10.29 -4.61 -5.51
N ARG A 29 10.22 -5.31 -4.37
CA ARG A 29 10.00 -6.76 -4.35
C ARG A 29 8.55 -7.05 -4.06
N ALA A 30 7.93 -7.87 -4.90
CA ALA A 30 6.72 -8.60 -4.55
C ALA A 30 6.96 -9.34 -3.22
N SER A 31 6.24 -8.98 -2.15
CA SER A 31 6.38 -9.60 -0.84
C SER A 31 5.65 -10.94 -0.80
N VAL A 32 6.25 -11.97 -1.40
CA VAL A 32 5.75 -13.34 -1.32
C VAL A 32 6.40 -14.03 -0.11
N PRO A 33 5.63 -14.49 0.89
CA PRO A 33 6.15 -15.25 2.01
C PRO A 33 6.90 -16.51 1.55
N ALA A 34 7.97 -16.86 2.25
CA ALA A 34 8.75 -18.04 1.93
C ALA A 34 7.88 -19.32 2.02
N GLY A 35 7.90 -20.13 0.97
CA GLY A 35 7.13 -21.38 0.90
C GLY A 35 5.67 -21.20 0.50
N PHE A 36 5.24 -20.01 0.09
CA PHE A 36 3.95 -19.82 -0.55
C PHE A 36 4.03 -20.14 -2.04
N ASP A 37 3.29 -21.15 -2.49
CA ASP A 37 3.15 -21.49 -3.90
C ASP A 37 2.02 -20.65 -4.52
N LEU A 38 2.37 -19.81 -5.50
CA LEU A 38 1.39 -19.01 -6.21
C LEU A 38 0.46 -19.91 -7.05
N PRO A 39 -0.86 -19.70 -6.98
CA PRO A 39 -1.81 -20.38 -7.87
C PRO A 39 -1.50 -20.11 -9.35
N ALA A 40 -1.83 -21.07 -10.21
CA ALA A 40 -1.54 -20.97 -11.64
C ALA A 40 -2.27 -19.79 -12.29
N GLY A 41 -1.54 -18.94 -13.00
CA GLY A 41 -2.10 -17.77 -13.69
C GLY A 41 -2.21 -16.51 -12.83
N VAL A 42 -1.89 -16.59 -11.54
CA VAL A 42 -1.84 -15.44 -10.64
C VAL A 42 -0.46 -14.77 -10.74
N GLU A 43 -0.44 -13.49 -11.12
CA GLU A 43 0.78 -12.67 -11.14
C GLU A 43 0.74 -11.67 -9.98
N ILE A 44 1.86 -11.52 -9.27
CA ILE A 44 1.95 -10.56 -8.17
C ILE A 44 2.37 -9.20 -8.71
N THR A 45 1.65 -8.17 -8.30
CA THR A 45 2.01 -6.79 -8.59
C THR A 45 3.31 -6.43 -7.87
N PRO A 46 4.32 -5.87 -8.58
CA PRO A 46 5.55 -5.43 -7.93
C PRO A 46 5.27 -4.41 -6.83
N GLY A 47 6.06 -4.48 -5.74
CA GLY A 47 6.01 -3.47 -4.68
C GLY A 47 6.23 -2.05 -5.24
N GLY A 48 5.77 -1.02 -4.53
CA GLY A 48 6.01 0.37 -4.94
C GLY A 48 5.30 0.81 -6.22
N THR A 49 4.47 -0.05 -6.82
CA THR A 49 3.73 0.26 -8.04
C THR A 49 2.71 1.38 -7.78
N GLN A 50 2.65 2.33 -8.71
CA GLN A 50 1.67 3.41 -8.70
C GLN A 50 0.58 3.10 -9.72
N LEU A 51 -0.67 3.18 -9.29
CA LEU A 51 -1.86 2.83 -10.05
C LEU A 51 -2.84 4.01 -10.08
N THR A 52 -3.71 4.02 -11.09
CA THR A 52 -4.95 4.80 -11.08
C THR A 52 -6.11 3.95 -10.61
N GLU A 53 -7.23 4.57 -10.23
CA GLU A 53 -8.49 3.85 -9.96
C GLU A 53 -8.83 2.84 -11.08
N ASP A 54 -9.55 1.79 -10.70
CA ASP A 54 -9.91 0.62 -11.52
C ASP A 54 -8.75 -0.29 -11.96
N GLU A 55 -7.49 0.09 -11.76
CA GLU A 55 -6.36 -0.82 -11.99
C GLU A 55 -6.22 -1.82 -10.82
N PRO A 56 -6.16 -3.15 -11.10
CA PRO A 56 -6.02 -4.17 -10.06
C PRO A 56 -4.58 -4.29 -9.56
N ALA A 57 -4.45 -4.67 -8.30
CA ALA A 57 -3.18 -5.10 -7.70
C ALA A 57 -3.34 -6.44 -7.00
N THR A 58 -2.46 -7.38 -7.28
CA THR A 58 -2.46 -8.69 -6.63
C THR A 58 -1.26 -8.80 -5.69
N VAL A 59 -1.52 -9.17 -4.44
CA VAL A 59 -0.48 -9.37 -3.42
C VAL A 59 -0.71 -10.69 -2.68
N VAL A 60 0.34 -11.24 -2.07
CA VAL A 60 0.14 -12.30 -1.07
C VAL A 60 -0.08 -11.63 0.27
N TYR A 61 -1.24 -11.87 0.86
CA TYR A 61 -1.59 -11.39 2.20
C TYR A 61 -1.56 -12.54 3.19
N GLN A 62 -0.78 -12.35 4.26
CA GLN A 62 -0.62 -13.33 5.34
C GLN A 62 -1.12 -12.75 6.66
N VAL A 63 -1.98 -13.49 7.35
CA VAL A 63 -2.55 -13.10 8.64
C VAL A 63 -1.79 -13.81 9.76
N GLY A 64 -1.02 -13.04 10.53
CA GLY A 64 -0.13 -13.58 11.56
C GLY A 64 0.86 -14.60 10.98
N ASP A 65 1.18 -15.66 11.73
CA ASP A 65 2.00 -16.77 11.25
C ASP A 65 1.17 -17.86 10.52
N GLY A 66 -0.09 -17.55 10.17
CA GLY A 66 -1.10 -18.52 9.74
C GLY A 66 -1.44 -18.46 8.25
N ALA A 67 -2.72 -18.27 7.96
CA ALA A 67 -3.29 -18.28 6.60
C ALA A 67 -2.63 -17.22 5.69
N ALA A 68 -2.14 -17.67 4.53
CA ALA A 68 -1.68 -16.81 3.46
C ALA A 68 -2.52 -17.07 2.20
N SER A 69 -2.90 -16.00 1.50
CA SER A 69 -3.62 -16.10 0.24
C SER A 69 -3.17 -15.01 -0.73
N ALA A 70 -3.18 -15.30 -2.03
CA ALA A 70 -3.09 -14.26 -3.04
C ALA A 70 -4.44 -13.54 -3.11
N VAL A 71 -4.43 -12.21 -3.02
CA VAL A 71 -5.62 -11.37 -3.08
C VAL A 71 -5.42 -10.30 -4.14
N THR A 72 -6.40 -10.17 -5.03
CA THR A 72 -6.49 -9.09 -6.00
C THR A 72 -7.39 -8.01 -5.42
N VAL A 73 -6.87 -6.78 -5.33
CA VAL A 73 -7.58 -5.61 -4.83
C VAL A 73 -7.67 -4.59 -5.95
N THR A 74 -8.86 -4.04 -6.16
CA THR A 74 -9.10 -2.91 -7.07
C THR A 74 -9.76 -1.79 -6.29
N VAL A 75 -9.13 -0.62 -6.25
CA VAL A 75 -9.78 0.60 -5.75
C VAL A 75 -10.61 1.18 -6.90
N SER A 76 -11.93 1.11 -6.77
CA SER A 76 -12.85 1.51 -7.84
C SER A 76 -13.31 2.96 -7.73
N ALA A 77 -13.29 3.54 -6.53
CA ALA A 77 -13.56 4.96 -6.34
C ALA A 77 -13.04 5.48 -5.01
N VAL A 78 -12.55 6.71 -5.00
CA VAL A 78 -12.22 7.50 -3.82
C VAL A 78 -13.14 8.72 -3.76
N ARG A 79 -14.14 8.65 -2.88
CA ARG A 79 -15.19 9.68 -2.76
C ARG A 79 -14.96 10.56 -1.55
N ARG A 80 -14.88 11.87 -1.75
CA ARG A 80 -14.93 12.83 -0.62
C ARG A 80 -16.33 12.83 0.00
N GLY A 81 -16.40 12.57 1.29
CA GLY A 81 -17.63 12.60 2.09
C GLY A 81 -17.88 13.94 2.78
N ALA A 82 -18.96 13.99 3.55
CA ALA A 82 -19.35 15.14 4.36
C ALA A 82 -19.35 14.74 5.84
N ILE A 83 -18.83 15.60 6.72
CA ILE A 83 -18.78 15.28 8.15
C ILE A 83 -20.19 15.11 8.75
N GLU A 84 -21.19 15.73 8.14
CA GLU A 84 -22.61 15.63 8.46
C GLU A 84 -23.19 14.22 8.26
N ASP A 85 -22.52 13.36 7.49
CA ASP A 85 -22.86 11.94 7.38
C ASP A 85 -22.71 11.23 8.73
N PHE A 86 -21.80 11.71 9.58
CA PHE A 86 -21.49 11.15 10.89
C PHE A 86 -22.32 11.76 12.02
N ARG A 87 -23.37 12.55 11.73
CA ARG A 87 -24.18 13.26 12.76
C ARG A 87 -24.82 12.36 13.83
N PHE A 88 -24.91 11.06 13.60
CA PHE A 88 -25.43 10.08 14.55
C PHE A 88 -24.34 9.27 15.26
N PHE A 89 -23.07 9.55 14.97
CA PHE A 89 -21.91 8.91 15.56
C PHE A 89 -21.28 9.84 16.60
N SER A 90 -20.66 9.25 17.62
CA SER A 90 -19.87 10.00 18.59
C SER A 90 -18.48 10.23 18.02
N LEU A 91 -18.16 11.49 17.75
CA LEU A 91 -16.86 11.93 17.25
C LEU A 91 -16.19 12.82 18.29
N ASP A 92 -14.86 12.73 18.40
CA ASP A 92 -14.08 13.69 19.16
C ASP A 92 -13.90 15.01 18.38
N GLU A 93 -13.34 16.03 19.03
CA GLU A 93 -13.17 17.36 18.44
C GLU A 93 -12.30 17.33 17.17
N ALA A 94 -11.29 16.45 17.10
CA ALA A 94 -10.40 16.36 15.95
C ALA A 94 -11.11 15.72 14.76
N ALA A 95 -11.83 14.61 15.00
CA ALA A 95 -12.64 13.93 13.99
C ALA A 95 -13.75 14.85 13.45
N LEU A 96 -14.37 15.68 14.28
CA LEU A 96 -15.38 16.67 13.84
C LEU A 96 -14.85 17.72 12.86
N GLN A 97 -13.53 17.94 12.81
CA GLN A 97 -12.90 18.87 11.86
C GLN A 97 -12.32 18.15 10.63
N SER A 98 -12.36 16.81 10.60
CA SER A 98 -11.80 16.02 9.50
C SER A 98 -12.62 16.17 8.21
N THR A 99 -11.98 15.86 7.09
CA THR A 99 -12.65 15.58 5.82
C THR A 99 -12.80 14.07 5.67
N PRO A 100 -14.03 13.53 5.64
CA PRO A 100 -14.24 12.11 5.37
C PRO A 100 -13.91 11.75 3.92
N PHE A 101 -13.39 10.54 3.72
CA PHE A 101 -13.25 9.88 2.43
C PHE A 101 -13.82 8.46 2.52
N TYR A 102 -14.51 8.04 1.46
CA TYR A 102 -15.05 6.71 1.28
C TYR A 102 -14.32 6.05 0.12
N VAL A 103 -13.67 4.93 0.38
CA VAL A 103 -12.87 4.20 -0.61
C VAL A 103 -13.60 2.91 -0.93
N ASP A 104 -14.20 2.85 -2.12
CA ASP A 104 -14.87 1.67 -2.63
C ASP A 104 -13.82 0.76 -3.27
N LEU A 105 -13.89 -0.53 -2.97
CA LEU A 105 -12.94 -1.51 -3.49
C LEU A 105 -13.58 -2.86 -3.75
N THR A 106 -13.02 -3.59 -4.71
CA THR A 106 -13.33 -5.00 -4.98
C THR A 106 -12.13 -5.85 -4.57
N VAL A 107 -12.40 -6.98 -3.91
CA VAL A 107 -11.39 -7.94 -3.48
C VAL A 107 -11.75 -9.30 -4.04
N VAL A 108 -10.81 -9.95 -4.71
CA VAL A 108 -10.92 -11.34 -5.16
C VAL A 108 -9.88 -12.17 -4.42
N ASN A 109 -10.31 -13.30 -3.86
CA ASN A 109 -9.42 -14.27 -3.25
C ASN A 109 -8.95 -15.29 -4.29
N GLU A 110 -7.76 -15.08 -4.84
CA GLU A 110 -7.15 -15.95 -5.84
C GLU A 110 -6.42 -17.15 -5.22
N GLY A 111 -6.21 -17.13 -3.90
CA GLY A 111 -5.37 -18.09 -3.20
C GLY A 111 -6.11 -19.14 -2.37
N PRO A 112 -5.36 -20.06 -1.77
CA PRO A 112 -5.92 -21.28 -1.17
C PRO A 112 -6.53 -21.07 0.22
N ALA A 113 -6.26 -19.95 0.89
CA ALA A 113 -6.73 -19.73 2.25
C ALA A 113 -7.96 -18.82 2.29
N GLY A 114 -8.91 -19.13 3.17
CA GLY A 114 -10.01 -18.21 3.49
C GLY A 114 -9.53 -17.04 4.35
N LEU A 115 -10.01 -15.84 4.03
CA LEU A 115 -9.67 -14.59 4.72
C LEU A 115 -10.92 -13.90 5.30
N GLY A 116 -11.96 -14.68 5.65
CA GLY A 116 -13.20 -14.15 6.19
C GLY A 116 -13.01 -13.40 7.50
N GLY A 117 -13.70 -12.26 7.65
CA GLY A 117 -13.62 -11.40 8.83
C GLY A 117 -12.31 -10.61 8.97
N VAL A 118 -11.37 -10.78 8.05
CA VAL A 118 -10.06 -10.13 8.11
C VAL A 118 -10.14 -8.69 7.57
N ALA A 119 -9.46 -7.76 8.25
CA ALA A 119 -9.19 -6.43 7.72
C ALA A 119 -8.00 -6.47 6.75
N LEU A 120 -8.16 -5.86 5.57
CA LEU A 120 -7.06 -5.73 4.61
C LEU A 120 -6.09 -4.62 5.05
N PRO A 121 -4.80 -4.71 4.69
CA PRO A 121 -3.80 -3.70 5.06
C PRO A 121 -3.87 -2.51 4.08
N ILE A 122 -5.04 -1.90 3.99
CA ILE A 122 -5.30 -0.72 3.17
C ILE A 122 -5.24 0.51 4.05
N PHE A 123 -4.49 1.52 3.63
CA PHE A 123 -4.30 2.76 4.36
C PHE A 123 -4.59 3.96 3.46
N ALA A 124 -5.15 5.02 4.01
CA ALA A 124 -5.11 6.33 3.38
C ALA A 124 -3.80 7.03 3.71
N ARG A 125 -3.18 7.69 2.74
CA ARG A 125 -2.00 8.53 2.93
C ARG A 125 -2.35 9.98 2.68
N ASP A 126 -2.03 10.85 3.63
CA ASP A 126 -2.22 12.29 3.47
C ASP A 126 -0.97 13.01 2.93
N ASP A 127 -1.12 14.30 2.63
CA ASP A 127 -0.05 15.20 2.15
C ASP A 127 1.05 15.49 3.18
N LYS A 128 0.91 14.97 4.41
CA LYS A 128 1.94 14.97 5.46
C LYS A 128 2.62 13.61 5.59
N ASN A 129 2.35 12.68 4.68
CA ASN A 129 2.82 11.29 4.72
C ASN A 129 2.34 10.49 5.94
N VAL A 130 1.24 10.91 6.57
CA VAL A 130 0.59 10.13 7.62
C VAL A 130 -0.19 8.99 6.98
N LEU A 131 0.02 7.78 7.47
CA LEU A 131 -0.77 6.60 7.12
C LEU A 131 -1.91 6.44 8.11
N LEU A 132 -3.13 6.42 7.58
CA LEU A 132 -4.37 6.32 8.33
C LEU A 132 -4.98 4.93 8.07
N PRO A 133 -5.20 4.10 9.10
CA PRO A 133 -6.01 2.90 8.95
C PRO A 133 -7.47 3.28 8.70
N PRO A 134 -8.29 2.35 8.17
CA PRO A 134 -9.72 2.57 8.04
C PRO A 134 -10.35 2.82 9.41
N ASN A 135 -11.26 3.78 9.49
CA ASN A 135 -12.09 4.00 10.67
C ASN A 135 -13.11 2.87 10.79
N GLU A 136 -13.15 2.21 11.96
CA GLU A 136 -14.22 1.27 12.27
C GLU A 136 -15.54 2.03 12.48
N VAL A 137 -16.55 1.66 11.71
CA VAL A 137 -17.90 2.22 11.83
C VAL A 137 -18.83 1.14 12.39
N VAL A 138 -19.21 1.31 13.65
CA VAL A 138 -20.11 0.37 14.33
C VAL A 138 -21.57 0.73 14.01
N GLY A 139 -22.30 -0.21 13.43
CA GLY A 139 -23.70 -0.06 13.07
C GLY A 139 -23.92 0.15 11.57
N GLN A 140 -25.07 0.69 11.20
CA GLN A 140 -25.39 0.95 9.79
C GLN A 140 -24.87 2.33 9.38
N PHE A 141 -24.05 2.36 8.33
CA PHE A 141 -23.57 3.59 7.73
C PHE A 141 -23.80 3.56 6.22
N ALA A 142 -24.96 4.08 5.80
CA ALA A 142 -25.41 4.02 4.42
C ALA A 142 -24.39 4.56 3.37
N PRO A 143 -23.61 5.63 3.65
CA PRO A 143 -22.62 6.11 2.67
C PRO A 143 -21.50 5.11 2.36
N CYS A 144 -21.21 4.20 3.30
CA CYS A 144 -20.09 3.26 3.24
C CYS A 144 -20.37 2.03 4.12
N PRO A 145 -21.12 1.03 3.62
CA PRO A 145 -21.77 0.03 4.47
C PRO A 145 -20.89 -1.15 4.91
N ASN A 146 -19.81 -1.47 4.20
CA ASN A 146 -19.08 -2.74 4.35
C ASN A 146 -17.57 -2.53 4.55
N GLY A 147 -17.09 -2.41 5.79
CA GLY A 147 -15.68 -2.13 6.08
C GLY A 147 -14.75 -3.35 6.15
N THR A 148 -15.28 -4.57 6.21
CA THR A 148 -14.50 -5.80 6.43
C THR A 148 -14.93 -6.91 5.49
N LEU A 149 -14.01 -7.85 5.23
CA LEU A 149 -14.32 -9.03 4.43
C LEU A 149 -15.44 -9.86 5.09
N PRO A 150 -16.42 -10.36 4.32
CA PRO A 150 -17.45 -11.24 4.86
C PRO A 150 -16.83 -12.46 5.55
N GLU A 151 -17.44 -12.96 6.63
CA GLU A 151 -16.98 -14.18 7.32
C GLU A 151 -16.81 -15.39 6.39
N SER A 152 -17.56 -15.42 5.29
CA SER A 152 -17.50 -16.46 4.26
C SER A 152 -16.57 -16.15 3.08
N PHE A 153 -15.58 -15.27 3.25
CA PHE A 153 -14.62 -14.93 2.19
C PHE A 153 -13.58 -16.06 2.03
N LEU A 154 -13.97 -17.08 1.27
CA LEU A 154 -13.23 -18.32 1.00
C LEU A 154 -12.41 -18.19 -0.30
N PRO A 155 -11.63 -19.21 -0.71
CA PRO A 155 -11.02 -19.22 -2.05
C PRO A 155 -12.05 -18.96 -3.16
N ASP A 156 -11.62 -18.30 -4.23
CA ASP A 156 -12.40 -17.89 -5.40
C ASP A 156 -13.56 -16.92 -5.08
N SER A 157 -13.64 -16.39 -3.86
CA SER A 157 -14.68 -15.45 -3.45
C SER A 157 -14.34 -14.03 -3.88
N GLU A 158 -15.38 -13.27 -4.20
CA GLU A 158 -15.32 -11.84 -4.47
C GLU A 158 -16.13 -11.07 -3.41
N ALA A 159 -15.62 -9.91 -2.99
CA ALA A 159 -16.30 -9.02 -2.06
C ALA A 159 -16.08 -7.56 -2.46
N THR A 160 -17.15 -6.77 -2.37
CA THR A 160 -17.07 -5.30 -2.46
C THR A 160 -17.05 -4.72 -1.06
N LEU A 161 -16.01 -3.95 -0.75
CA LEU A 161 -15.88 -3.23 0.51
C LEU A 161 -16.00 -1.72 0.26
N CYS A 162 -16.29 -0.99 1.32
CA CYS A 162 -16.16 0.45 1.40
C CYS A 162 -15.46 0.79 2.71
N LEU A 163 -14.30 1.44 2.62
CA LEU A 163 -13.48 1.85 3.76
C LEU A 163 -13.67 3.34 4.03
N VAL A 164 -13.80 3.69 5.31
CA VAL A 164 -13.95 5.08 5.77
C VAL A 164 -12.61 5.60 6.26
N TYR A 165 -12.23 6.80 5.86
CA TYR A 165 -11.07 7.51 6.39
C TYR A 165 -11.44 8.93 6.78
N LEU A 166 -10.98 9.37 7.96
CA LEU A 166 -11.12 10.74 8.43
C LEU A 166 -9.78 11.47 8.30
N VAL A 167 -9.59 12.21 7.21
CA VAL A 167 -8.35 12.97 6.95
C VAL A 167 -8.39 14.28 7.72
N ALA A 168 -7.32 14.59 8.45
CA ALA A 168 -7.26 15.76 9.33
C ALA A 168 -7.56 17.08 8.59
N ALA A 169 -8.14 18.04 9.31
CA ALA A 169 -8.49 19.35 8.77
C ALA A 169 -7.30 20.02 8.06
N GLY A 170 -7.49 20.44 6.82
CA GLY A 170 -6.45 21.11 6.03
C GLY A 170 -5.43 20.19 5.35
N ASN A 171 -5.47 18.89 5.62
CA ASN A 171 -4.68 17.89 4.89
C ASN A 171 -5.46 17.40 3.67
N ALA A 172 -4.72 16.93 2.66
CA ALA A 172 -5.29 16.33 1.47
C ALA A 172 -5.01 14.81 1.46
N LEU A 173 -5.98 14.02 1.00
CA LEU A 173 -5.73 12.63 0.66
C LEU A 173 -4.87 12.59 -0.61
N VAL A 174 -3.76 11.87 -0.56
CA VAL A 174 -2.79 11.76 -1.67
C VAL A 174 -2.87 10.38 -2.32
N SER A 175 -3.02 9.32 -1.52
CA SER A 175 -3.15 7.96 -2.05
C SER A 175 -3.91 7.03 -1.13
N VAL A 176 -4.39 5.94 -1.72
CA VAL A 176 -4.78 4.73 -1.01
C VAL A 176 -3.65 3.71 -1.20
N ASP A 177 -3.14 3.14 -0.11
CA ASP A 177 -1.97 2.28 -0.09
C ASP A 177 -2.35 0.86 0.35
N LEU A 178 -2.03 -0.14 -0.47
CA LEU A 178 -2.04 -1.56 -0.07
C LEU A 178 -0.65 -1.96 0.43
N GLN A 179 -0.55 -2.33 1.71
CA GLN A 179 0.72 -2.59 2.40
C GLN A 179 0.77 -3.99 3.01
N PRO A 180 0.95 -5.06 2.21
CA PRO A 180 1.10 -6.43 2.73
C PRO A 180 2.42 -6.65 3.50
N GLY A 181 3.37 -5.72 3.37
CA GLY A 181 4.71 -5.77 3.96
C GLY A 181 5.21 -4.40 4.40
N SER A 182 6.39 -4.00 3.93
CA SER A 182 6.96 -2.70 4.29
C SER A 182 6.23 -1.54 3.60
N SER A 183 6.27 -0.35 4.20
CA SER A 183 5.68 0.86 3.59
C SER A 183 6.42 1.34 2.33
N ALA A 184 7.66 0.90 2.13
CA ALA A 184 8.43 1.18 0.91
C ALA A 184 7.86 0.39 -0.29
N ASP A 185 7.38 -0.82 -0.04
CA ASP A 185 6.81 -1.71 -1.05
C ASP A 185 5.30 -1.48 -1.29
N ALA A 186 4.71 -0.46 -0.65
CA ALA A 186 3.30 -0.16 -0.78
C ALA A 186 2.89 0.07 -2.25
N ILE A 187 1.84 -0.61 -2.69
CA ILE A 187 1.18 -0.34 -3.97
C ILE A 187 0.17 0.78 -3.72
N ARG A 188 0.15 1.81 -4.57
CA ARG A 188 -0.63 3.03 -4.30
C ARG A 188 -1.54 3.40 -5.46
N TRP A 189 -2.80 3.68 -5.14
CA TRP A 189 -3.76 4.30 -6.03
C TRP A 189 -3.80 5.80 -5.78
N SER A 190 -3.65 6.59 -6.84
CA SER A 190 -3.84 8.05 -6.79
C SER A 190 -5.31 8.39 -7.10
N PRO A 191 -6.03 9.11 -6.21
CA PRO A 191 -7.39 9.60 -6.45
C PRO A 191 -7.49 10.66 -7.56
#